data_AF-A0A969DM85-F1
#
_entry.id   AF-A0A969DM85-F1
#
_cell.length_a   1.000
_cell.length_b   1.000
_cell.length_c   1.000
_cell.angle_alpha   90.00
_cell.angle_beta   90.00
_cell.angle_gamma   90.00
#
_symmetry.space_group_name_H-M   'P 1'
#
loop_
_entity.id
_entity.type
_entity.pdbx_description
1 polymer ?
#
loop_
_entity_poly.entity_id
_entity_poly.type
_entity_poly.pdbx_seq_one_letter_code
_entity_poly.pdbx_strand_id
1 'polypeptide(L)'
;MFTTTKGHPMSYTQLSCSERFTLYHLRIEEKLSMSEIAKQMKRSESTISRELKRNRINTRLYLPDTAQQMMQARRAQSKQPFMSVSAVVIEKIKQHLQQYHSPEQLCGRLKRDGFESPSHETLYQMLYANHQGLGTYQ
;
A
#
# COMPACT_ATOMS: atom_id res chain seq x y z
N MET A 1 3.90 -39.64 -10.64
CA MET A 1 3.08 -38.84 -11.58
C MET A 1 2.83 -37.49 -10.93
N PHE A 2 3.60 -36.46 -11.30
CA PHE A 2 3.38 -35.09 -10.81
C PHE A 2 2.69 -34.31 -11.93
N THR A 3 1.43 -33.91 -11.71
CA THR A 3 0.69 -33.07 -12.65
C THR A 3 1.17 -31.64 -12.51
N THR A 4 2.05 -31.21 -13.41
CA THR A 4 2.41 -29.79 -13.57
C THR A 4 1.20 -29.04 -14.10
N THR A 5 0.49 -28.32 -13.22
CA THR A 5 -0.52 -27.35 -13.61
C THR A 5 0.16 -26.18 -14.33
N LYS A 6 -0.13 -26.03 -15.63
CA LYS A 6 0.32 -24.89 -16.45
C LYS A 6 -0.12 -23.59 -15.79
N GLY A 7 0.83 -22.80 -15.30
CA GLY A 7 0.58 -21.48 -14.73
C GLY A 7 0.04 -20.52 -15.79
N HIS A 8 -1.24 -20.18 -15.70
CA HIS A 8 -1.77 -19.00 -16.36
C HIS A 8 -1.09 -17.75 -15.77
N PRO A 9 -0.79 -16.71 -16.57
CA PRO A 9 -0.32 -15.44 -16.05
C PRO A 9 -1.36 -14.91 -15.06
N MET A 10 -1.00 -14.94 -13.77
CA MET A 10 -1.85 -14.51 -12.67
C MET A 10 -1.93 -12.98 -12.69
N SER A 11 -2.80 -12.44 -13.55
CA SER A 11 -3.29 -11.08 -13.39
C SER A 11 -3.86 -10.95 -11.98
N TYR A 12 -3.27 -10.07 -11.17
CA TYR A 12 -3.77 -9.81 -9.83
C TYR A 12 -5.06 -8.99 -9.92
N THR A 13 -6.19 -9.67 -9.95
CA THR A 13 -7.51 -9.04 -9.98
C THR A 13 -8.11 -9.00 -8.58
N GLN A 14 -8.28 -7.80 -8.02
CA GLN A 14 -8.97 -7.60 -6.75
C GLN A 14 -10.45 -7.98 -6.86
N LEU A 15 -11.07 -8.35 -5.73
CA LEU A 15 -12.52 -8.55 -5.67
C LEU A 15 -13.24 -7.22 -5.90
N SER A 16 -14.31 -7.23 -6.69
CA SER A 16 -15.22 -6.11 -6.86
C SER A 16 -16.07 -5.89 -5.59
N CYS A 17 -16.81 -4.79 -5.53
CA CYS A 17 -17.77 -4.56 -4.45
C CYS A 17 -18.84 -5.67 -4.41
N SER A 18 -19.41 -6.04 -5.57
CA SER A 18 -20.42 -7.11 -5.65
C SER A 18 -19.87 -8.46 -5.21
N GLU A 19 -18.63 -8.81 -5.60
CA GLU A 19 -18.02 -10.05 -5.17
C GLU A 19 -17.75 -10.07 -3.65
N ARG A 20 -17.48 -8.92 -3.01
CA ARG A 20 -17.37 -8.84 -1.55
C ARG A 20 -18.70 -9.11 -0.86
N PHE A 21 -19.82 -8.62 -1.41
CA PHE A 21 -21.16 -8.93 -0.92
C PHE A 21 -21.48 -10.42 -1.07
N THR A 22 -21.19 -11.01 -2.24
CA THR A 22 -21.34 -12.46 -2.44
C THR A 22 -20.51 -13.24 -1.44
N LEU A 23 -19.24 -12.88 -1.24
CA LEU A 23 -18.37 -13.51 -0.24
C LEU A 23 -18.96 -13.44 1.18
N TYR A 24 -19.54 -12.30 1.56
CA TYR A 24 -20.20 -12.14 2.85
C TYR A 24 -21.39 -13.08 3.01
N HIS A 25 -22.32 -13.10 2.04
CA HIS A 25 -23.49 -13.97 2.07
C HIS A 25 -23.09 -15.45 2.20
N LEU A 26 -22.19 -15.92 1.31
CA LEU A 26 -21.76 -17.31 1.31
C LEU A 26 -21.00 -17.71 2.59
N ARG A 27 -20.23 -16.79 3.17
CA ARG A 27 -19.39 -17.10 4.35
C ARG A 27 -20.13 -16.97 5.67
N ILE A 28 -20.98 -15.96 5.82
CA ILE A 28 -21.60 -15.58 7.10
C ILE A 28 -23.00 -16.16 7.22
N GLU A 29 -23.81 -16.08 6.15
CA GLU A 29 -25.20 -16.55 6.16
C GLU A 29 -25.25 -18.05 5.87
N GLU A 30 -24.59 -18.51 4.80
CA GLU A 30 -24.59 -19.92 4.40
C GLU A 30 -23.50 -20.76 5.09
N LYS A 31 -22.53 -20.12 5.76
CA LYS A 31 -21.43 -20.76 6.50
C LYS A 31 -20.57 -21.73 5.68
N LEU A 32 -20.49 -21.52 4.36
CA LEU A 32 -19.71 -22.38 3.46
C LEU A 32 -18.20 -22.34 3.76
N SER A 33 -17.51 -23.42 3.38
CA SER A 33 -16.07 -23.52 3.43
C SER A 33 -15.39 -22.65 2.35
N MET A 34 -14.11 -22.34 2.55
CA MET A 34 -13.36 -21.50 1.60
C MET A 34 -13.25 -22.14 0.21
N SER A 35 -13.19 -23.48 0.15
CA SER A 35 -13.14 -24.24 -1.10
C SER A 35 -14.47 -24.15 -1.88
N GLU A 36 -15.61 -24.24 -1.19
CA GLU A 36 -16.94 -24.11 -1.80
C GLU A 36 -17.18 -22.70 -2.33
N ILE A 37 -16.87 -21.69 -1.51
CA ILE A 37 -16.96 -20.28 -1.89
C ILE A 37 -16.12 -20.00 -3.13
N ALA A 38 -14.87 -20.49 -3.15
CA ALA A 38 -13.97 -20.32 -4.28
C ALA A 38 -14.56 -20.91 -5.58
N LYS A 39 -15.14 -22.12 -5.51
CA LYS A 39 -15.82 -22.76 -6.65
C LYS A 39 -17.01 -21.94 -7.14
N GLN A 40 -17.87 -21.49 -6.23
CA GLN A 40 -19.10 -20.76 -6.57
C GLN A 40 -18.81 -19.37 -7.16
N MET A 41 -17.81 -18.67 -6.62
CA MET A 41 -17.34 -17.38 -7.12
C MET A 41 -16.42 -17.50 -8.35
N LYS A 42 -16.05 -18.72 -8.77
CA LYS A 42 -15.05 -18.99 -9.80
C LYS A 42 -13.72 -18.25 -9.55
N ARG A 43 -13.30 -18.20 -8.28
CA ARG A 43 -12.04 -17.59 -7.84
C ARG A 43 -11.13 -18.66 -7.22
N SER A 44 -9.83 -18.37 -7.11
CA SER A 44 -8.93 -19.24 -6.36
C SER A 44 -9.21 -19.18 -4.86
N GLU A 45 -9.06 -20.29 -4.14
CA GLU A 45 -9.16 -20.33 -2.68
C GLU A 45 -8.18 -19.35 -2.02
N SER A 46 -6.97 -19.21 -2.58
CA SER A 46 -5.98 -18.24 -2.13
C SER A 46 -6.44 -16.78 -2.30
N THR A 47 -7.31 -16.48 -3.26
CA THR A 47 -7.92 -15.13 -3.40
C THR A 47 -8.88 -14.87 -2.25
N ILE A 48 -9.79 -15.81 -1.97
CA ILE A 48 -10.74 -15.72 -0.86
C ILE A 48 -10.03 -15.60 0.48
N SER A 49 -9.01 -16.45 0.71
CA SER A 49 -8.17 -16.41 1.90
C SER A 49 -7.48 -15.07 2.10
N ARG A 50 -6.84 -14.53 1.04
CA ARG A 50 -6.14 -13.25 1.12
C ARG A 50 -7.10 -12.09 1.34
N GLU A 51 -8.30 -12.12 0.77
CA GLU A 51 -9.32 -11.11 1.01
C GLU A 51 -9.72 -11.11 2.49
N LEU A 52 -10.19 -12.25 3.00
CA LEU A 52 -10.64 -12.38 4.40
C LEU A 52 -9.52 -12.02 5.38
N LYS A 53 -8.28 -12.40 5.10
CA LYS A 53 -7.13 -12.06 5.95
C LYS A 53 -6.84 -10.55 5.98
N ARG A 54 -6.95 -9.86 4.84
CA ARG A 54 -6.58 -8.44 4.69
C ARG A 54 -7.71 -7.46 5.04
N ASN A 55 -8.96 -7.89 4.94
CA ASN A 55 -10.14 -7.00 4.97
C ASN A 55 -11.16 -7.34 6.06
N ARG A 56 -10.76 -8.10 7.08
CA ARG A 56 -11.57 -8.34 8.27
C ARG A 56 -11.29 -7.29 9.35
N ILE A 57 -12.32 -6.95 10.13
CA ILE A 57 -12.21 -6.02 11.27
C ILE A 57 -11.53 -6.73 12.45
N ASN A 58 -11.91 -7.98 12.71
CA ASN A 58 -11.31 -8.84 13.73
C ASN A 58 -11.31 -10.30 13.25
N THR A 59 -10.92 -11.25 14.10
CA THR A 59 -10.82 -12.68 13.72
C THR A 59 -12.16 -13.31 13.30
N ARG A 60 -13.30 -12.69 13.64
CA ARG A 60 -14.65 -13.25 13.44
C ARG A 60 -15.55 -12.45 12.49
N LEU A 61 -15.25 -11.16 12.25
CA LEU A 61 -16.14 -10.25 11.54
C LEU A 61 -15.54 -9.76 10.21
N TYR A 62 -16.24 -10.06 9.13
CA TYR A 62 -15.99 -9.55 7.79
C TYR A 62 -17.24 -8.81 7.30
N LEU A 63 -17.09 -7.55 6.87
CA LEU A 63 -18.18 -6.72 6.34
C LEU A 63 -17.77 -6.16 4.97
N PRO A 64 -18.60 -6.30 3.91
CA PRO A 64 -18.26 -5.86 2.56
C PRO A 64 -17.88 -4.38 2.46
N ASP A 65 -18.65 -3.50 3.11
CA ASP A 65 -18.44 -2.06 3.06
C ASP A 65 -17.12 -1.66 3.74
N THR A 66 -16.84 -2.24 4.90
CA THR A 66 -15.58 -2.01 5.60
C THR A 66 -14.40 -2.57 4.80
N ALA A 67 -14.54 -3.76 4.21
CA ALA A 67 -13.52 -4.35 3.34
C ALA A 67 -13.19 -3.44 2.14
N GLN A 68 -14.21 -2.85 1.53
CA GLN A 68 -14.08 -1.89 0.45
C GLN A 68 -13.35 -0.61 0.92
N GLN A 69 -13.76 -0.04 2.04
CA GLN A 69 -13.12 1.14 2.63
C GLN A 69 -11.64 0.87 2.98
N MET A 70 -11.32 -0.27 3.60
CA MET A 70 -9.94 -0.66 3.92
C MET A 70 -9.08 -0.80 2.66
N MET A 71 -9.64 -1.38 1.59
CA MET A 71 -8.94 -1.46 0.30
C MET A 71 -8.68 -0.08 -0.30
N GLN A 72 -9.69 0.80 -0.30
CA GLN A 72 -9.57 2.17 -0.79
C GLN A 72 -8.56 2.98 0.01
N ALA A 73 -8.59 2.89 1.34
CA ALA A 73 -7.64 3.56 2.22
C ALA A 73 -6.20 3.13 1.94
N ARG A 74 -5.94 1.83 1.81
CA ARG A 74 -4.60 1.33 1.44
C ARG A 74 -4.17 1.78 0.05
N ARG A 75 -5.10 1.83 -0.92
CA ARG A 75 -4.81 2.33 -2.27
C ARG A 75 -4.48 3.83 -2.24
N ALA A 76 -5.23 4.62 -1.48
CA ALA A 76 -4.95 6.04 -1.28
C ALA A 76 -3.59 6.24 -0.60
N GLN A 77 -3.30 5.48 0.45
CA GLN A 77 -2.03 5.49 1.15
C GLN A 77 -0.87 5.16 0.20
N SER A 78 -0.97 4.10 -0.61
CA SER A 78 0.10 3.73 -1.57
C SER A 78 0.42 4.79 -2.62
N LYS A 79 -0.48 5.76 -2.81
CA LYS A 79 -0.31 6.88 -3.76
C LYS A 79 0.17 8.17 -3.10
N GLN A 80 0.32 8.19 -1.78
CA GLN A 80 0.83 9.37 -1.08
C GLN A 80 2.30 9.56 -1.47
N PRO A 81 2.66 10.72 -2.06
CA PRO A 81 4.03 10.96 -2.49
C PRO A 81 4.94 11.09 -1.27
N PHE A 82 6.20 10.66 -1.44
CA PHE A 82 7.26 10.80 -0.44
C PHE A 82 7.02 10.10 0.90
N MET A 83 6.09 9.12 0.96
CA MET A 83 5.80 8.35 2.18
C MET A 83 7.00 7.63 2.81
N SER A 84 8.02 7.30 2.00
CA SER A 84 9.25 6.67 2.49
C SER A 84 10.17 7.65 3.22
N VAL A 85 9.96 8.96 3.09
CA VAL A 85 10.79 9.97 3.75
C VAL A 85 10.23 10.23 5.15
N SER A 86 11.01 9.87 6.16
CA SER A 86 10.61 10.06 7.55
C SER A 86 10.53 11.55 7.93
N ALA A 87 9.68 11.88 8.91
CA ALA A 87 9.57 13.23 9.45
C ALA A 87 10.92 13.75 9.99
N VAL A 88 11.72 12.88 10.60
CA VAL A 88 13.07 13.22 11.09
C VAL A 88 13.99 13.67 9.95
N VAL A 89 13.95 12.95 8.82
CA VAL A 89 14.72 13.29 7.62
C VAL A 89 14.23 14.60 7.02
N ILE A 90 12.91 14.85 6.99
CA ILE A 90 12.33 16.13 6.51
C ILE A 90 12.84 17.31 7.34
N GLU A 91 12.87 17.20 8.66
CA GLU A 91 13.38 18.27 9.53
C GLU A 91 14.88 18.51 9.31
N LYS A 92 15.67 17.46 9.09
CA LYS A 92 17.09 17.60 8.71
C LYS A 92 17.27 18.28 7.36
N ILE A 93 16.46 17.94 6.37
CA ILE A 93 16.46 18.60 5.07
C ILE A 93 16.20 20.11 5.25
N LYS A 94 15.16 20.50 6.02
CA LYS A 94 14.87 21.91 6.32
C LYS A 94 16.04 22.63 6.98
N GLN A 95 16.66 22.03 8.01
CA GLN A 95 17.82 22.60 8.71
C GLN A 95 18.98 22.90 7.76
N HIS A 96 19.24 21.99 6.82
CA HIS A 96 20.34 22.15 5.88
C HIS A 96 20.00 23.06 4.69
N LEU A 97 18.73 23.13 4.26
CA LEU A 97 18.27 24.12 3.27
C LEU A 97 18.41 25.55 3.81
N GLN A 98 18.15 25.76 5.10
CA GLN A 98 18.41 27.05 5.77
C GLN A 98 19.91 27.43 5.77
N GLN A 99 20.80 26.45 5.60
CA GLN A 99 22.24 26.64 5.47
C GLN A 99 22.69 26.74 4.00
N TYR A 100 21.76 26.91 3.06
CA TYR A 100 22.01 27.04 1.63
C TYR A 100 22.70 25.83 0.99
N HIS A 101 22.51 24.63 1.56
CA HIS A 101 23.01 23.40 0.92
C HIS A 101 22.18 23.01 -0.30
N SER A 102 22.86 22.60 -1.38
CA SER A 102 22.18 22.06 -2.56
C SER A 102 21.56 20.67 -2.27
N PRO A 103 20.53 20.24 -3.02
CA PRO A 103 19.97 18.88 -2.93
C PRO A 103 21.01 17.74 -3.05
N GLU A 104 22.05 17.91 -3.85
CA GLU A 104 23.15 16.94 -3.96
C GLU A 104 24.00 16.90 -2.68
N GLN A 105 24.32 18.08 -2.12
CA GLN A 105 25.08 18.18 -0.87
C GLN A 105 24.29 17.61 0.32
N LEU A 106 22.98 17.87 0.34
CA LEU A 106 22.03 17.32 1.31
C LEU A 106 22.04 15.79 1.32
N CYS A 107 21.91 15.17 0.14
CA CYS A 107 21.93 13.72 0.01
C CYS A 107 23.24 13.13 0.56
N GLY A 108 24.38 13.75 0.24
CA GLY A 108 25.68 13.34 0.76
C GLY A 108 25.80 13.50 2.28
N ARG A 109 25.31 14.60 2.85
CA ARG A 109 25.34 14.85 4.30
C ARG A 109 24.46 13.88 5.08
N LEU A 110 23.20 13.69 4.65
CA LEU A 110 22.27 12.76 5.32
C LEU A 110 22.84 11.34 5.40
N LYS A 111 23.50 10.87 4.33
CA LYS A 111 24.17 9.57 4.34
C LYS A 111 25.34 9.51 5.32
N ARG A 112 26.17 10.56 5.40
CA ARG A 112 27.28 10.63 6.37
C ARG A 112 26.77 10.64 7.81
N ASP A 113 25.63 11.29 8.05
CA ASP A 113 25.01 11.39 9.36
C ASP A 113 24.22 10.12 9.74
N GLY A 114 24.22 9.08 8.89
CA GLY A 114 23.61 7.77 9.15
C GLY A 114 22.10 7.69 8.87
N PHE A 115 21.52 8.68 8.19
CA PHE A 115 20.11 8.69 7.85
C PHE A 115 19.83 8.03 6.50
N GLU A 116 18.64 7.43 6.38
CA GLU A 116 18.11 7.01 5.09
C GLU A 116 17.83 8.26 4.23
N SER A 117 18.68 8.46 3.23
CA SER A 117 18.63 9.67 2.42
C SER A 117 17.79 9.45 1.15
N PRO A 118 16.81 10.32 0.86
CA PRO A 118 16.21 10.37 -0.47
C PRO A 118 17.26 10.72 -1.53
N SER A 119 16.96 10.39 -2.79
CA SER A 119 17.77 10.82 -3.92
C SER A 119 17.68 12.34 -4.11
N HIS A 120 18.67 12.95 -4.77
CA HIS A 120 18.63 14.38 -5.08
C HIS A 120 17.43 14.71 -5.98
N GLU A 121 17.06 13.83 -6.92
CA GLU A 121 15.84 14.00 -7.73
C GLU A 121 14.57 14.00 -6.88
N THR A 122 14.47 13.09 -5.89
CA THR A 122 13.36 13.08 -4.93
C THR A 122 13.30 14.38 -4.13
N LEU A 123 14.46 14.91 -3.69
CA LEU A 123 14.52 16.21 -3.00
C LEU A 123 14.03 17.35 -3.90
N TYR A 124 14.42 17.38 -5.17
CA TYR A 124 13.90 18.34 -6.14
C TYR A 124 12.38 18.23 -6.30
N GLN A 125 11.85 17.01 -6.47
CA GLN A 125 10.40 16.79 -6.55
C GLN A 125 9.68 17.26 -5.28
N MET A 126 10.26 17.04 -4.10
CA MET A 126 9.72 17.52 -2.83
C MET A 126 9.71 19.06 -2.75
N LEU A 127 10.78 19.72 -3.20
CA LEU A 127 10.87 21.18 -3.27
C LEU A 127 9.82 21.76 -4.22
N TYR A 128 9.70 21.23 -5.44
CA TYR A 128 8.72 21.68 -6.42
C TYR A 128 7.27 21.43 -5.98
N ALA A 129 7.01 20.32 -5.30
CA ALA A 129 5.70 20.01 -4.74
C ALA A 129 5.39 20.80 -3.45
N ASN A 130 6.31 21.67 -2.99
CA ASN A 130 6.25 22.34 -1.69
C ASN A 130 5.91 21.36 -0.54
N HIS A 131 6.44 20.14 -0.61
CA HIS A 131 6.09 19.08 0.32
C HIS A 131 6.55 19.46 1.73
N GLN A 132 5.63 19.46 2.70
CA GLN A 132 5.93 19.80 4.10
C GLN A 132 6.59 21.18 4.27
N GLY A 133 6.28 22.12 3.36
CA GLY A 133 6.81 23.49 3.40
C GLY A 133 8.23 23.63 2.86
N LEU A 134 8.79 22.62 2.19
CA LEU A 134 10.16 22.66 1.66
C LEU A 134 10.33 23.68 0.52
N GLY A 135 9.26 24.03 -0.21
CA GLY A 135 9.32 24.95 -1.33
C GLY A 135 9.56 26.41 -0.94
N THR A 136 9.57 26.74 0.35
CA THR A 136 9.86 28.10 0.86
C THR A 136 11.36 28.43 0.88
N TYR A 137 12.22 27.44 0.63
CA TYR A 137 13.68 27.56 0.61
C TYR A 137 14.26 27.64 -0.81
N GLN A 138 13.44 28.01 -1.81
CA GLN A 138 13.88 28.27 -3.20
C GLN A 138 14.60 29.61 -3.34
#